data_AF-A0AAD5EX80-F1
#
_entry.id   AF-A0AAD5EX80-F1
#
_cell.length_a   1.000
_cell.length_b   1.000
_cell.length_c   1.000
_cell.angle_alpha   90.00
_cell.angle_beta   90.00
_cell.angle_gamma   90.00
#
_symmetry.space_group_name_H-M   'P 1'
#
loop_
_entity.id
_entity.type
_entity.pdbx_description
1 polymer ?
#
loop_
_entity_poly.entity_id
_entity_poly.type
_entity_poly.pdbx_seq_one_letter_code
_entity_poly.pdbx_strand_id
1 'polypeptide(L)'
;MTNDCGLSTYWQFWDDCPCSCPQPDPDIAGIGVIISFITSSSLAIIATCIYLLLIRSGLEPEDSFNPIDRWTRSHICDPWVRFIIKAPFIERRIDKIESTLFPFLLSLADMQLVSGIAMLSAAVIKLQDKNDGISAYHFSMVANLAWFSSMVHRLTLLAIRTKVAGSMKKQHRDVWPNHMNSSRSRRARAAIGRGGDLMVRVISMLILASLLLYCSYVSDAKDWYTYSYCPASCALGKQREGRRAAVVDGIQLLLRIV
;
A
#
# COMPACT_ATOMS: atom_id res chain seq x y z
N MET A 1 -8.96 21.82 20.00
CA MET A 1 -10.22 22.09 19.29
C MET A 1 -11.28 21.17 19.87
N THR A 2 -11.89 21.61 20.95
CA THR A 2 -13.05 20.98 21.58
C THR A 2 -14.26 21.39 20.77
N ASN A 3 -14.77 20.50 19.93
CA ASN A 3 -16.05 20.74 19.27
C ASN A 3 -17.14 20.44 20.29
N ASP A 4 -17.81 21.50 20.74
CA ASP A 4 -18.99 21.44 21.59
C ASP A 4 -20.05 20.56 20.92
N CYS A 5 -20.34 19.41 21.53
CA CYS A 5 -21.58 18.66 21.30
C CYS A 5 -22.76 19.38 21.97
N GLY A 6 -22.96 20.65 21.61
CA GLY A 6 -24.10 21.44 22.02
C GLY A 6 -25.20 21.34 20.97
N LEU A 7 -26.42 21.01 21.43
CA LEU A 7 -27.71 20.91 20.73
C LEU A 7 -28.14 19.53 20.22
N SER A 8 -28.89 18.83 21.11
CA SER A 8 -30.30 18.51 20.90
C SER A 8 -30.77 18.25 19.46
N THR A 9 -30.79 16.99 19.05
CA THR A 9 -32.00 16.18 18.84
C THR A 9 -31.58 14.75 18.52
N TYR A 10 -32.27 13.78 19.12
CA TYR A 10 -32.11 12.35 18.84
C TYR A 10 -32.57 12.09 17.39
N TRP A 11 -31.64 12.14 16.43
CA TRP A 11 -31.95 11.78 15.05
C TRP A 11 -31.94 10.26 14.95
N GLN A 12 -33.13 9.64 15.00
CA GLN A 12 -33.32 8.26 14.58
C GLN A 12 -33.16 8.21 13.06
N PHE A 13 -31.96 7.85 12.61
CA PHE A 13 -31.79 7.36 11.26
C PHE A 13 -31.13 6.00 11.35
N TRP A 14 -31.59 5.08 10.50
CA TRP A 14 -31.42 3.63 10.64
C TRP A 14 -32.31 3.00 11.71
N ASP A 15 -33.34 3.75 12.14
CA ASP A 15 -34.46 3.43 13.04
C ASP A 15 -34.12 2.85 14.44
N ASP A 16 -32.92 2.28 14.65
CA ASP A 16 -32.59 1.48 15.83
C ASP A 16 -31.32 1.94 16.58
N CYS A 17 -30.60 2.96 16.09
CA CYS A 17 -29.30 3.33 16.63
C CYS A 17 -29.23 4.76 17.19
N PRO A 18 -28.94 4.94 18.50
CA PRO A 18 -28.65 6.25 19.04
C PRO A 18 -27.28 6.75 18.55
N CYS A 19 -27.26 7.82 17.78
CA CYS A 19 -26.02 8.51 17.45
C CYS A 19 -25.53 9.30 18.67
N SER A 20 -24.50 8.78 19.33
CA SER A 20 -23.80 9.48 20.40
C SER A 20 -22.59 10.22 19.85
N CYS A 21 -22.09 11.23 20.56
CA CYS A 21 -20.86 11.90 20.16
C CYS A 21 -19.72 10.88 20.07
N PRO A 22 -19.00 10.82 18.94
CA PRO A 22 -17.95 9.83 18.76
C PRO A 22 -16.86 10.05 19.81
N GLN A 23 -16.59 9.01 20.59
CA GLN A 23 -15.43 9.03 21.47
C GLN A 23 -14.18 8.88 20.59
N PRO A 24 -13.15 9.72 20.80
CA PRO A 24 -11.91 9.59 20.06
C PRO A 24 -11.28 8.24 20.41
N ASP A 25 -11.03 7.43 19.39
CA ASP A 25 -10.26 6.18 19.51
C ASP A 25 -8.81 6.44 19.05
N PRO A 26 -7.92 6.84 19.98
CA PRO A 26 -6.55 7.20 19.62
C PRO A 26 -5.75 6.00 19.07
N ASP A 27 -6.17 4.77 19.36
CA ASP A 27 -5.40 3.57 19.02
C ASP A 27 -5.61 3.15 17.58
N ILE A 28 -6.81 3.41 17.03
CA ILE A 28 -7.16 3.05 15.65
C ILE A 28 -7.09 4.26 14.71
N ALA A 29 -7.57 5.40 15.20
CA ALA A 29 -7.80 6.61 14.41
C ALA A 29 -7.15 7.85 15.06
N GLY A 30 -6.12 7.64 15.89
CA GLY A 30 -5.37 8.73 16.50
C GLY A 30 -4.52 9.49 15.50
N ILE A 31 -4.33 10.78 15.77
CA ILE A 31 -3.53 11.67 14.92
C ILE A 31 -2.09 11.16 14.72
N GLY A 32 -1.50 10.54 15.74
CA GLY A 32 -0.17 9.94 15.65
C GLY A 32 -0.14 8.74 14.70
N VAL A 33 -1.16 7.88 14.75
CA VAL A 33 -1.28 6.73 13.83
C VAL A 33 -1.40 7.24 12.40
N ILE A 34 -2.26 8.22 12.15
CA ILE A 34 -2.45 8.81 10.81
C ILE A 34 -1.16 9.41 10.27
N ILE A 35 -0.51 10.28 11.05
CA ILE A 35 0.73 10.98 10.62
C ILE A 35 1.84 9.95 10.36
N SER A 36 2.04 9.00 11.26
CA SER A 36 3.09 7.98 11.11
C SER A 36 2.84 7.11 9.87
N PHE A 37 1.59 6.73 9.63
CA PHE A 37 1.21 5.92 8.48
C PHE A 37 1.37 6.67 7.15
N ILE A 38 0.94 7.94 7.08
CA ILE A 38 1.09 8.80 5.89
C ILE A 38 2.57 9.08 5.59
N THR A 39 3.36 9.41 6.62
CA THR A 39 4.79 9.70 6.45
C THR A 39 5.56 8.46 6.01
N SER A 40 5.30 7.31 6.61
CA SER A 40 5.89 6.02 6.20
C SER A 40 5.51 5.65 4.76
N SER A 41 4.22 5.74 4.39
CA SER A 41 3.78 5.50 3.00
C SER A 41 4.43 6.45 2.00
N SER A 42 4.52 7.74 2.34
CA SER A 42 5.16 8.76 1.48
C SER A 42 6.64 8.46 1.29
N LEU A 43 7.35 8.11 2.37
CA LEU A 43 8.75 7.74 2.33
C LEU A 43 8.97 6.47 1.49
N ALA A 44 8.08 5.48 1.60
CA ALA A 44 8.14 4.25 0.81
C ALA A 44 7.90 4.52 -0.68
N ILE A 45 6.95 5.38 -1.03
CA ILE A 45 6.70 5.81 -2.42
C ILE A 45 7.95 6.52 -2.97
N ILE A 46 8.48 7.50 -2.26
CA ILE A 46 9.67 8.25 -2.68
C ILE A 46 10.87 7.32 -2.84
N ALA A 47 11.15 6.46 -1.86
CA ALA A 47 12.25 5.49 -1.91
C ALA A 47 12.11 4.54 -3.10
N THR A 48 10.89 4.07 -3.38
CA THR A 48 10.62 3.19 -4.52
C THR A 48 10.77 3.90 -5.85
N CYS A 49 10.28 5.14 -5.96
CA CYS A 49 10.48 5.97 -7.16
C CYS A 49 11.97 6.21 -7.43
N ILE A 50 12.75 6.59 -6.40
CA ILE A 50 14.20 6.77 -6.52
C ILE A 50 14.87 5.47 -6.96
N TYR A 51 14.52 4.34 -6.35
CA TYR A 51 15.08 3.04 -6.71
C TYR A 51 14.80 2.65 -8.17
N LEU A 52 13.56 2.80 -8.62
CA LEU A 52 13.16 2.52 -10.00
C LEU A 52 13.86 3.46 -11.00
N LEU A 53 14.03 4.74 -10.64
CA LEU A 53 14.76 5.71 -11.46
C LEU A 53 16.24 5.34 -11.60
N LEU A 54 16.91 4.98 -10.50
CA LEU A 54 18.32 4.57 -10.51
C LEU A 54 18.52 3.33 -11.38
N ILE A 55 17.72 2.28 -11.21
CA ILE A 55 17.85 1.06 -12.01
C ILE A 55 17.52 1.30 -13.49
N ARG A 56 16.46 2.06 -13.78
CA ARG A 56 16.06 2.35 -15.17
C ARG A 56 17.07 3.25 -15.88
N SER A 57 17.80 4.07 -15.15
CA SER A 57 18.90 4.89 -15.70
C SER A 57 20.13 4.06 -16.11
N GLY A 58 20.36 2.91 -15.48
CA GLY A 58 21.45 1.98 -15.80
C GLY A 58 21.10 0.92 -16.85
N LEU A 59 19.83 0.79 -17.24
CA LEU A 59 19.40 -0.14 -18.28
C LEU A 59 19.50 0.54 -19.66
N GLU A 60 20.35 -0.02 -20.53
CA GLU A 60 20.37 0.27 -21.97
C GLU A 60 18.96 0.13 -22.55
N PRO A 61 18.60 0.99 -23.52
CA PRO A 61 17.23 1.11 -24.02
C PRO A 61 16.87 -0.12 -24.85
N GLU A 62 16.38 -1.18 -24.22
CA GLU A 62 15.60 -2.18 -24.95
C GLU A 62 14.20 -1.60 -25.19
N ASP A 63 14.06 -1.02 -26.37
CA ASP A 63 12.84 -0.75 -27.13
C ASP A 63 11.59 -0.42 -26.30
N SER A 64 11.49 0.84 -25.84
CA SER A 64 10.18 1.38 -25.50
C SER A 64 9.37 1.59 -26.79
N PHE A 65 8.49 0.64 -27.08
CA PHE A 65 7.56 0.71 -28.22
C PHE A 65 6.53 1.85 -28.10
N ASN A 66 6.37 2.47 -26.92
CA ASN A 66 5.38 3.52 -26.69
C ASN A 66 5.98 4.95 -26.81
N PRO A 67 5.52 5.79 -27.76
CA PRO A 67 6.04 7.14 -27.95
C PRO A 67 5.82 8.08 -26.75
N ILE A 68 4.75 7.87 -25.97
CA ILE A 68 4.53 8.62 -24.71
C ILE A 68 5.61 8.31 -23.69
N ASP A 69 5.99 7.04 -23.51
CA ASP A 69 7.04 6.64 -22.56
C ASP A 69 8.40 7.28 -22.93
N ARG A 70 8.69 7.38 -24.23
CA ARG A 70 9.89 8.08 -24.73
C ARG A 70 9.84 9.59 -24.42
N TRP A 71 8.72 10.25 -24.65
CA TRP A 71 8.58 11.69 -24.39
C TRP A 71 8.71 12.00 -22.90
N THR A 72 7.98 11.29 -22.05
CA THR A 72 8.04 11.41 -20.59
C THR A 72 9.45 11.14 -20.07
N ARG A 73 10.13 10.12 -20.61
CA ARG A 73 11.51 9.81 -20.25
C ARG A 73 12.46 10.96 -20.57
N SER A 74 12.43 11.47 -21.79
CA SER A 74 13.36 12.49 -22.25
C SER A 74 13.15 13.86 -21.57
N HIS A 75 11.90 14.22 -21.26
CA HIS A 75 11.59 15.58 -20.76
C HIS A 75 11.43 15.66 -19.25
N ILE A 76 11.04 14.57 -18.59
CA ILE A 76 10.79 14.55 -17.14
C ILE A 76 11.85 13.69 -16.45
N CYS A 77 11.97 12.42 -16.81
CA CYS A 77 12.85 11.52 -16.05
C CYS A 77 14.33 11.85 -16.23
N ASP A 78 14.83 12.02 -17.46
CA ASP A 78 16.25 12.18 -17.72
C ASP A 78 16.83 13.47 -17.10
N PRO A 79 16.18 14.64 -17.17
CA PRO A 79 16.67 15.85 -16.50
C PRO A 79 16.70 15.72 -14.98
N TRP A 80 15.64 15.15 -14.39
CA TRP A 80 15.53 14.95 -12.94
C TRP A 80 16.53 13.93 -12.41
N VAL A 81 16.69 12.81 -13.12
CA VAL A 81 17.69 11.79 -12.79
C VAL A 81 19.09 12.35 -12.88
N ARG A 82 19.41 13.10 -13.95
CA ARG A 82 20.71 13.78 -14.08
C ARG A 82 20.94 14.77 -12.96
N PHE A 83 19.92 15.52 -12.55
CA PHE A 83 20.03 16.46 -11.42
C PHE A 83 20.34 15.73 -10.11
N ILE A 84 19.64 14.64 -9.82
CA ILE A 84 19.84 13.82 -8.60
C ILE A 84 21.22 13.13 -8.63
N ILE A 85 21.58 12.47 -9.72
CA ILE A 85 22.84 11.72 -9.84
C ILE A 85 24.05 12.66 -9.84
N LYS A 86 23.97 13.85 -10.45
CA LYS A 86 25.05 14.85 -10.44
C LYS A 86 25.26 15.53 -9.10
N ALA A 87 24.40 15.28 -8.11
CA ALA A 87 24.68 15.75 -6.76
C ALA A 87 25.95 15.04 -6.24
N PRO A 88 27.01 15.77 -5.83
CA PRO A 88 28.33 15.20 -5.58
C PRO A 88 28.36 14.17 -4.44
N PHE A 89 27.34 14.18 -3.57
CA PHE A 89 27.17 13.19 -2.52
C PHE A 89 26.58 11.86 -3.02
N ILE A 90 25.71 11.91 -4.04
CA ILE A 90 25.05 10.74 -4.63
C ILE A 90 25.99 10.02 -5.57
N GLU A 91 26.68 10.76 -6.44
CA GLU A 91 27.62 10.20 -7.42
C GLU A 91 28.68 9.31 -6.76
N ARG A 92 29.27 9.76 -5.65
CA ARG A 92 30.29 9.01 -4.89
C ARG A 92 29.75 7.77 -4.18
N ARG A 93 28.44 7.64 -4.02
CA ARG A 93 27.80 6.63 -3.17
C ARG A 93 26.73 5.83 -3.89
N ILE A 94 26.56 6.00 -5.20
CA ILE A 94 25.43 5.45 -5.95
C ILE A 94 25.30 3.93 -5.80
N ASP A 95 26.42 3.20 -5.89
CA ASP A 95 26.44 1.73 -5.71
C ASP A 95 26.01 1.31 -4.29
N LYS A 96 26.45 2.08 -3.28
CA LYS A 96 26.09 1.84 -1.88
C LYS A 96 24.63 2.22 -1.62
N ILE A 97 24.16 3.32 -2.22
CA ILE A 97 22.78 3.78 -2.12
C ILE A 97 21.88 2.73 -2.74
N GLU A 98 22.14 2.24 -3.95
CA GLU A 98 21.31 1.21 -4.59
C GLU A 98 21.24 -0.07 -3.74
N SER A 99 22.39 -0.53 -3.23
CA SER A 99 22.48 -1.74 -2.41
C SER A 99 21.70 -1.63 -1.08
N THR A 100 21.66 -0.44 -0.48
CA THR A 100 21.00 -0.17 0.82
C THR A 100 19.53 0.23 0.64
N LEU A 101 19.21 0.93 -0.44
CA LEU A 101 17.90 1.45 -0.73
C LEU A 101 16.90 0.30 -0.90
N PHE A 102 17.25 -0.76 -1.64
CA PHE A 102 16.34 -1.89 -1.85
C PHE A 102 15.89 -2.61 -0.55
N PRO A 103 16.79 -3.03 0.36
CA PRO A 103 16.37 -3.55 1.66
C PRO A 103 15.54 -2.56 2.48
N PHE A 104 15.88 -1.26 2.42
CA PHE A 104 15.17 -0.23 3.16
C PHE A 104 13.72 -0.04 2.68
N LEU A 105 13.48 0.11 1.37
CA LEU A 105 12.12 0.17 0.81
C LEU A 105 11.34 -1.12 1.07
N LEU A 106 12.02 -2.27 1.04
CA LEU A 106 11.38 -3.54 1.36
C LEU A 106 10.88 -3.59 2.82
N SER A 107 11.70 -3.09 3.76
CA SER A 107 11.34 -2.98 5.18
C SER A 107 10.20 -1.99 5.43
N LEU A 108 10.21 -0.83 4.76
CA LEU A 108 9.13 0.16 4.87
C LEU A 108 7.81 -0.41 4.35
N ALA A 109 7.84 -1.10 3.22
CA ALA A 109 6.66 -1.75 2.66
C ALA A 109 6.10 -2.82 3.60
N ASP A 110 6.95 -3.64 4.23
CA ASP A 110 6.48 -4.65 5.20
C ASP A 110 5.87 -4.03 6.45
N MET A 111 6.49 -2.98 6.98
CA MET A 111 5.95 -2.26 8.13
C MET A 111 4.58 -1.66 7.78
N GLN A 112 4.43 -1.11 6.57
CA GLN A 112 3.17 -0.59 6.08
C GLN A 112 2.11 -1.69 5.90
N LEU A 113 2.51 -2.86 5.42
CA LEU A 113 1.63 -4.01 5.21
C LEU A 113 1.06 -4.53 6.52
N VAL A 114 1.93 -4.77 7.50
CA VAL A 114 1.56 -5.29 8.82
C VAL A 114 0.70 -4.28 9.57
N SER A 115 1.09 -3.00 9.58
CA SER A 115 0.29 -1.94 10.21
C SER A 115 -1.06 -1.74 9.51
N GLY A 116 -1.11 -1.80 8.18
CA GLY A 116 -2.37 -1.74 7.42
C GLY A 116 -3.34 -2.87 7.75
N ILE A 117 -2.83 -4.12 7.83
CA ILE A 117 -3.63 -5.29 8.22
C ILE A 117 -4.11 -5.13 9.67
N ALA A 118 -3.23 -4.72 10.58
CA ALA A 118 -3.57 -4.53 11.99
C ALA A 118 -4.69 -3.48 12.17
N MET A 119 -4.56 -2.31 11.55
CA MET A 119 -5.57 -1.25 11.64
C MET A 119 -6.92 -1.69 11.05
N LEU A 120 -6.93 -2.33 9.88
CA LEU A 120 -8.17 -2.84 9.29
C LEU A 120 -8.79 -3.94 10.15
N SER A 121 -7.98 -4.86 10.70
CA SER A 121 -8.49 -5.90 11.59
C SER A 121 -9.12 -5.31 12.86
N ALA A 122 -8.48 -4.29 13.46
CA ALA A 122 -9.01 -3.58 14.61
C ALA A 122 -10.33 -2.86 14.27
N ALA A 123 -10.39 -2.20 13.11
CA ALA A 123 -11.62 -1.57 12.62
C ALA A 123 -12.76 -2.57 12.42
N VAL A 124 -12.47 -3.77 11.89
CA VAL A 124 -13.47 -4.85 11.70
C VAL A 124 -13.92 -5.45 13.04
N ILE A 125 -13.01 -5.63 14.00
CA ILE A 125 -13.34 -6.13 15.33
C ILE A 125 -14.24 -5.12 16.05
N LYS A 126 -13.87 -3.83 16.07
CA LYS A 126 -14.67 -2.76 16.67
C LYS A 126 -16.00 -2.50 15.95
N LEU A 127 -16.09 -2.86 14.67
CA LEU A 127 -17.36 -2.81 13.93
C LEU A 127 -18.37 -3.85 14.46
N GLN A 128 -17.89 -5.00 14.93
CA GLN A 128 -18.74 -6.09 15.45
C GLN A 128 -19.05 -5.93 16.95
N ASP A 129 -18.30 -5.10 17.66
CA ASP A 129 -18.56 -4.82 19.07
C ASP A 129 -19.84 -3.98 19.24
N LYS A 130 -20.69 -4.40 20.17
CA LYS A 130 -21.95 -3.72 20.52
C LYS A 130 -21.77 -2.66 21.60
N ASN A 131 -20.70 -2.75 22.39
CA ASN A 131 -20.50 -1.90 23.56
C ASN A 131 -19.54 -0.72 23.28
N ASP A 132 -18.50 -0.93 22.47
CA ASP A 132 -17.51 0.10 22.08
C ASP A 132 -17.33 0.13 20.55
N GLY A 133 -18.33 0.69 19.87
CA GLY A 133 -18.38 0.73 18.41
C GLY A 133 -17.53 1.87 17.82
N ILE A 134 -16.83 1.59 16.71
CA ILE A 134 -16.13 2.62 15.93
C ILE A 134 -17.12 3.51 15.16
N SER A 135 -16.88 4.81 15.08
CA SER A 135 -17.71 5.72 14.26
C SER A 135 -17.49 5.50 12.75
N ALA A 136 -18.50 5.81 11.93
CA ALA A 136 -18.38 5.73 10.47
C ALA A 136 -17.24 6.62 9.92
N TYR A 137 -16.99 7.76 10.56
CA TYR A 137 -15.85 8.64 10.26
C TYR A 137 -14.50 7.94 10.47
N HIS A 138 -14.24 7.42 11.68
CA HIS A 138 -12.98 6.74 12.00
C HIS A 138 -12.78 5.49 11.15
N PHE A 139 -13.86 4.75 10.88
CA PHE A 139 -13.83 3.59 9.99
C PHE A 139 -13.44 3.97 8.56
N SER A 140 -14.05 5.01 7.99
CA SER A 140 -13.73 5.50 6.64
C SER A 140 -12.29 5.96 6.53
N MET A 141 -11.79 6.63 7.57
CA MET A 141 -10.42 7.11 7.60
C MET A 141 -9.41 5.96 7.56
N VAL A 142 -9.62 4.91 8.37
CA VAL A 142 -8.77 3.70 8.36
C VAL A 142 -8.82 3.00 6.99
N ALA A 143 -10.01 2.87 6.41
CA ALA A 143 -10.17 2.27 5.08
C ALA A 143 -9.42 3.07 4.01
N ASN A 144 -9.50 4.40 4.04
CA ASN A 144 -8.78 5.28 3.12
C ASN A 144 -7.26 5.23 3.30
N LEU A 145 -6.77 5.15 4.54
CA LEU A 145 -5.35 4.97 4.83
C LEU A 145 -4.85 3.65 4.24
N ALA A 146 -5.54 2.55 4.52
CA ALA A 146 -5.13 1.26 3.99
C ALA A 146 -5.24 1.17 2.45
N TRP A 147 -6.21 1.87 1.84
CA TRP A 147 -6.28 2.05 0.39
C TRP A 147 -5.04 2.77 -0.14
N PHE A 148 -4.64 3.87 0.49
CA PHE A 148 -3.41 4.59 0.13
C PHE A 148 -2.17 3.69 0.23
N SER A 149 -2.08 2.88 1.28
CA SER A 149 -1.01 1.90 1.45
C SER A 149 -0.95 0.84 0.33
N SER A 150 -2.07 0.49 -0.30
CA SER A 150 -2.07 -0.42 -1.46
C SER A 150 -1.27 0.12 -2.65
N MET A 151 -1.11 1.45 -2.78
CA MET A 151 -0.22 2.05 -3.78
C MET A 151 1.24 1.67 -3.54
N VAL A 152 1.69 1.74 -2.28
CA VAL A 152 3.04 1.39 -1.85
C VAL A 152 3.35 -0.05 -2.25
N HIS A 153 2.47 -0.98 -1.90
CA HIS A 153 2.62 -2.40 -2.18
C HIS A 153 2.79 -2.72 -3.67
N ARG A 154 2.02 -2.05 -4.53
CA ARG A 154 2.15 -2.20 -5.99
C ARG A 154 3.50 -1.70 -6.51
N LEU A 155 3.95 -0.54 -6.02
CA LEU A 155 5.26 0.00 -6.38
C LEU A 155 6.40 -0.92 -5.89
N THR A 156 6.28 -1.47 -4.68
CA THR A 156 7.26 -2.42 -4.15
C THR A 156 7.31 -3.70 -4.98
N LEU A 157 6.17 -4.25 -5.41
CA LEU A 157 6.14 -5.40 -6.32
C LEU A 157 6.83 -5.10 -7.66
N LEU A 158 6.59 -3.90 -8.22
CA LEU A 158 7.28 -3.47 -9.43
C LEU A 158 8.81 -3.42 -9.23
N ALA A 159 9.27 -2.85 -8.10
CA ALA A 159 10.69 -2.81 -7.75
C ALA A 159 11.31 -4.20 -7.55
N ILE A 160 10.57 -5.14 -6.96
CA ILE A 160 11.01 -6.53 -6.83
C ILE A 160 11.11 -7.18 -8.22
N ARG A 161 10.08 -7.02 -9.07
CA ARG A 161 10.05 -7.58 -10.43
C ARG A 161 11.24 -7.06 -11.27
N THR A 162 11.51 -5.76 -11.23
CA THR A 162 12.64 -5.17 -11.98
C THR A 162 13.99 -5.67 -11.46
N LYS A 163 14.16 -5.79 -10.13
CA LYS A 163 15.38 -6.35 -9.55
C LYS A 163 15.61 -7.81 -9.95
N VAL A 164 14.56 -8.63 -9.91
CA VAL A 164 14.64 -10.05 -10.27
C VAL A 164 14.94 -10.19 -11.77
N ALA A 165 14.24 -9.45 -12.63
CA ALA A 165 14.49 -9.45 -14.07
C ALA A 165 15.92 -8.99 -14.42
N GLY A 166 16.41 -7.91 -13.80
CA GLY A 166 17.78 -7.44 -13.97
C GLY A 166 18.82 -8.45 -13.49
N SER A 167 18.57 -9.11 -12.36
CA SER A 167 19.44 -10.18 -11.85
C SER A 167 19.50 -11.40 -12.77
N MET A 168 18.38 -11.77 -13.42
CA MET A 168 18.36 -12.87 -14.40
C MET A 168 19.15 -12.52 -15.65
N LYS A 169 19.04 -11.28 -16.16
CA LYS A 169 19.80 -10.81 -17.33
C LYS A 169 21.31 -10.81 -17.07
N LYS A 170 21.74 -10.34 -15.89
CA LYS A 170 23.15 -10.37 -15.48
C LYS A 170 23.68 -11.81 -15.38
N GLN A 171 22.92 -12.70 -14.76
CA GLN A 171 23.29 -14.11 -14.64
C GLN A 171 23.39 -14.81 -16.01
N HIS A 172 22.52 -14.50 -16.97
CA HIS A 172 22.63 -15.06 -18.32
C HIS A 172 23.90 -14.58 -19.05
N ARG A 173 24.33 -13.34 -18.82
CA ARG A 173 25.58 -12.78 -19.38
C ARG A 173 26.84 -13.43 -18.79
N ASP A 174 26.80 -13.82 -17.52
CA ASP A 174 27.93 -14.39 -16.79
C ASP A 174 28.09 -15.92 -16.94
N VAL A 175 27.10 -16.63 -17.51
CA VAL A 175 27.10 -18.11 -17.62
C VAL A 175 27.56 -18.55 -19.01
N TRP A 176 28.87 -18.45 -19.28
CA TRP A 176 29.70 -19.27 -20.19
C TRP A 176 31.20 -18.94 -19.97
N PRO A 177 32.16 -19.89 -19.80
CA PRO A 177 32.06 -21.30 -19.41
C PRO A 177 32.87 -21.72 -18.15
N ASN A 178 32.54 -22.92 -17.65
CA ASN A 178 33.33 -23.84 -16.81
C ASN A 178 33.41 -23.64 -15.29
N HIS A 179 32.33 -23.95 -14.56
CA HIS A 179 32.37 -24.79 -13.34
C HIS A 179 30.95 -25.07 -12.82
N MET A 180 30.34 -26.16 -13.29
CA MET A 180 29.01 -26.58 -12.86
C MET A 180 29.16 -27.96 -12.20
N ASN A 181 29.04 -28.04 -10.87
CA ASN A 181 28.53 -29.24 -10.18
C ASN A 181 28.29 -29.11 -8.66
N SER A 182 28.77 -28.06 -7.94
CA SER A 182 28.48 -27.91 -6.50
C SER A 182 27.52 -26.76 -6.11
N SER A 183 27.18 -25.88 -7.06
CA SER A 183 26.43 -24.64 -6.81
C SER A 183 24.89 -24.78 -6.92
N ARG A 184 24.40 -25.85 -7.56
CA ARG A 184 22.97 -26.03 -7.89
C ARG A 184 22.08 -26.16 -6.64
N SER A 185 22.52 -26.91 -5.62
CA SER A 185 21.73 -27.11 -4.38
C SER A 185 21.76 -25.92 -3.42
N ARG A 186 22.81 -25.08 -3.46
CA ARG A 186 22.89 -23.82 -2.69
C ARG A 186 22.08 -22.71 -3.36
N ARG A 187 22.12 -22.60 -4.70
CA ARG A 187 21.25 -21.69 -5.47
C ARG A 187 19.77 -22.06 -5.37
N ALA A 188 19.43 -23.35 -5.42
CA ALA A 188 18.05 -23.80 -5.22
C ALA A 188 17.53 -23.44 -3.83
N ARG A 189 18.32 -23.66 -2.77
CA ARG A 189 17.94 -23.26 -1.40
C ARG A 189 17.81 -21.75 -1.22
N ALA A 190 18.69 -20.95 -1.83
CA ALA A 190 18.58 -19.49 -1.81
C ALA A 190 17.40 -18.95 -2.65
N ALA A 191 17.05 -19.63 -3.75
CA ALA A 191 15.89 -19.30 -4.58
C ALA A 191 14.57 -19.70 -3.91
N ILE A 192 14.53 -20.83 -3.20
CA ILE A 192 13.38 -21.27 -2.39
C ILE A 192 13.18 -20.32 -1.20
N GLY A 193 14.26 -19.90 -0.52
CA GLY A 193 14.17 -18.89 0.55
C GLY A 193 13.64 -17.54 0.06
N ARG A 194 14.17 -17.01 -1.05
CA ARG A 194 13.64 -15.78 -1.68
C ARG A 194 12.21 -15.93 -2.18
N GLY A 195 11.84 -17.12 -2.67
CA GLY A 195 10.48 -17.42 -3.10
C GLY A 195 9.50 -17.42 -1.93
N GLY A 196 9.90 -17.97 -0.78
CA GLY A 196 9.11 -17.95 0.45
C GLY A 196 8.78 -16.54 0.92
N ASP A 197 9.79 -15.65 0.99
CA ASP A 197 9.59 -14.26 1.39
C ASP A 197 8.62 -13.52 0.46
N LEU A 198 8.70 -13.78 -0.85
CA LEU A 198 7.78 -13.22 -1.82
C LEU A 198 6.35 -13.77 -1.65
N MET A 199 6.21 -15.08 -1.40
CA MET A 199 4.90 -15.69 -1.18
C MET A 199 4.22 -15.15 0.08
N VAL A 200 4.96 -14.99 1.18
CA VAL A 200 4.43 -14.37 2.41
C VAL A 200 3.93 -12.96 2.13
N ARG A 201 4.69 -12.15 1.37
CA ARG A 201 4.27 -10.79 0.98
C ARG A 201 3.00 -10.80 0.13
N VAL A 202 2.94 -11.67 -0.88
CA VAL A 202 1.78 -11.78 -1.76
C VAL A 202 0.55 -12.21 -0.96
N ILE A 203 0.68 -13.21 -0.09
CA ILE A 203 -0.40 -13.65 0.80
C ILE A 203 -0.84 -12.50 1.72
N SER A 204 0.09 -11.80 2.36
CA SER A 204 -0.23 -10.65 3.21
C SER A 204 -0.91 -9.52 2.42
N MET A 205 -0.52 -9.25 1.18
CA MET A 205 -1.20 -8.30 0.29
C MET A 205 -2.61 -8.75 -0.07
N LEU A 206 -2.83 -10.06 -0.28
CA LEU A 206 -4.17 -10.61 -0.53
C LEU A 206 -5.07 -10.51 0.72
N ILE A 207 -4.52 -10.72 1.91
CA ILE A 207 -5.22 -10.51 3.18
C ILE A 207 -5.61 -9.03 3.31
N LEU A 208 -4.67 -8.10 3.11
CA LEU A 208 -4.94 -6.67 3.14
C LEU A 208 -6.03 -6.29 2.13
N ALA A 209 -5.94 -6.78 0.89
CA ALA A 209 -6.92 -6.53 -0.15
C ALA A 209 -8.31 -7.07 0.23
N SER A 210 -8.37 -8.27 0.82
CA SER A 210 -9.64 -8.87 1.28
C SER A 210 -10.29 -8.06 2.40
N LEU A 211 -9.49 -7.61 3.38
CA LEU A 211 -9.95 -6.73 4.46
C LEU A 211 -10.41 -5.37 3.91
N LEU A 212 -9.67 -4.79 2.97
CA LEU A 212 -10.04 -3.55 2.30
C LEU A 212 -11.37 -3.68 1.57
N LEU A 213 -11.56 -4.75 0.80
CA LEU A 213 -12.82 -5.03 0.11
C LEU A 213 -13.98 -5.15 1.08
N TYR A 214 -13.77 -5.83 2.21
CA TYR A 214 -14.77 -5.93 3.25
C TYR A 214 -15.11 -4.55 3.85
N CYS A 215 -14.10 -3.74 4.19
CA CYS A 215 -14.32 -2.39 4.71
C CYS A 215 -15.03 -1.49 3.69
N SER A 216 -14.61 -1.50 2.43
CA SER A 216 -15.26 -0.75 1.34
C SER A 216 -16.71 -1.19 1.13
N TYR A 217 -16.98 -2.49 1.25
CA TYR A 217 -18.33 -3.05 1.18
C TYR A 217 -19.22 -2.60 2.33
N VAL A 218 -18.68 -2.50 3.55
CA VAL A 218 -19.42 -1.99 4.72
C VAL A 218 -19.70 -0.49 4.56
N SER A 219 -18.74 0.29 4.06
CA SER A 219 -18.89 1.74 3.87
C SER A 219 -19.83 2.15 2.74
N ASP A 220 -20.27 1.23 1.87
CA ASP A 220 -21.22 1.48 0.76
C ASP A 220 -22.69 1.56 1.20
N ALA A 221 -22.91 1.59 2.51
CA ALA A 221 -24.23 1.83 3.08
C ALA A 221 -24.81 3.20 2.65
N LYS A 222 -26.12 3.23 2.38
CA LYS A 222 -26.81 4.48 2.03
C LYS A 222 -26.66 5.52 3.16
N ASP A 223 -26.40 6.77 2.78
CA ASP A 223 -26.21 7.90 3.70
C ASP A 223 -25.00 7.78 4.65
N TRP A 224 -24.03 6.91 4.35
CA TRP A 224 -22.83 6.67 5.18
C TRP A 224 -22.05 7.95 5.54
N TYR A 225 -21.89 8.88 4.59
CA TYR A 225 -21.15 10.14 4.82
C TYR A 225 -21.98 11.19 5.56
N THR A 226 -23.30 11.18 5.38
CA THR A 226 -24.24 12.09 6.04
C THR A 226 -24.25 11.85 7.54
N TYR A 227 -24.12 10.60 7.97
CA TYR A 227 -24.15 10.16 9.37
C TYR A 227 -22.78 9.68 9.87
N SER A 228 -21.71 10.38 9.46
CA SER A 228 -20.32 10.02 9.80
C SER A 228 -20.01 9.97 11.30
N TYR A 229 -20.80 10.65 12.14
CA TYR A 229 -20.66 10.64 13.60
C TYR A 229 -21.33 9.44 14.29
N CYS A 230 -22.20 8.71 13.60
CA CYS A 230 -22.91 7.57 14.16
C CYS A 230 -22.01 6.31 14.17
N PRO A 231 -22.30 5.33 15.05
CA PRO A 231 -21.57 4.07 15.07
C PRO A 231 -21.65 3.34 13.72
N ALA A 232 -20.51 2.89 13.22
CA ALA A 232 -20.42 2.13 11.97
C ALA A 232 -21.10 0.76 12.08
N SER A 233 -21.27 0.20 13.29
CA SER A 233 -21.95 -1.08 13.49
C SER A 233 -23.42 -1.05 13.06
N CYS A 234 -24.05 0.12 13.18
CA CYS A 234 -25.38 0.35 12.67
C CYS A 234 -25.43 0.09 11.17
N ALA A 235 -24.33 0.36 10.46
CA ALA A 235 -24.15 0.20 9.01
C ALA A 235 -24.52 -1.18 8.44
N LEU A 236 -24.50 -2.19 9.31
CA LEU A 236 -24.65 -3.59 8.96
C LEU A 236 -26.10 -3.91 8.55
N GLY A 237 -26.26 -4.41 7.33
CA GLY A 237 -27.52 -4.98 6.84
C GLY A 237 -28.52 -3.99 6.23
N LYS A 238 -28.22 -2.69 6.16
CA LYS A 238 -29.11 -1.74 5.46
C LYS A 238 -28.87 -1.69 3.95
N GLN A 239 -29.78 -0.99 3.29
CA GLN A 239 -29.77 -0.76 1.85
C GLN A 239 -28.51 0.02 1.43
N ARG A 240 -27.92 -0.40 0.31
CA ARG A 240 -26.63 0.10 -0.19
C ARG A 240 -26.85 0.96 -1.42
N GLU A 241 -26.06 2.03 -1.56
CA GLU A 241 -26.17 2.97 -2.67
C GLU A 241 -25.68 2.37 -3.99
N GLY A 242 -24.68 1.49 -3.96
CA GLY A 242 -23.98 1.06 -5.17
C GLY A 242 -23.70 -0.44 -5.25
N ARG A 243 -24.69 -1.26 -5.62
CA ARG A 243 -24.51 -2.71 -5.87
C ARG A 243 -23.49 -3.06 -7.01
N ARG A 244 -22.87 -2.06 -7.66
CA ARG A 244 -21.93 -2.23 -8.79
C ARG A 244 -20.62 -1.43 -8.69
N ALA A 245 -20.53 -0.29 -7.98
CA ALA A 245 -19.33 0.56 -8.02
C ALA A 245 -18.19 0.03 -7.12
N ALA A 246 -18.47 -0.26 -5.84
CA ALA A 246 -17.46 -0.75 -4.90
C ALA A 246 -16.89 -2.13 -5.26
N VAL A 247 -17.72 -3.00 -5.85
CA VAL A 247 -17.30 -4.34 -6.31
C VAL A 247 -16.48 -4.23 -7.59
N VAL A 248 -16.81 -3.31 -8.52
CA VAL A 248 -16.05 -3.13 -9.77
C VAL A 248 -14.70 -2.44 -9.49
N ASP A 249 -14.65 -1.44 -8.60
CA ASP A 249 -13.39 -0.82 -8.17
C ASP A 249 -12.52 -1.79 -7.36
N GLY A 250 -13.15 -2.61 -6.53
CA GLY A 250 -12.49 -3.68 -5.78
C GLY A 250 -11.94 -4.82 -6.65
N ILE A 251 -12.70 -5.24 -7.66
CA ILE A 251 -12.27 -6.22 -8.66
C ILE A 251 -11.19 -5.62 -9.58
N GLN A 252 -11.28 -4.34 -9.95
CA GLN A 252 -10.20 -3.65 -10.68
C GLN A 252 -8.94 -3.48 -9.80
N LEU A 253 -9.08 -3.32 -8.49
CA LEU A 253 -7.95 -3.31 -7.56
C LEU A 253 -7.29 -4.70 -7.49
N LEU A 254 -8.07 -5.77 -7.33
CA LEU A 254 -7.60 -7.16 -7.35
C LEU A 254 -6.95 -7.55 -8.70
N LEU A 255 -7.59 -7.22 -9.82
CA LEU A 255 -7.08 -7.46 -11.19
C LEU A 255 -5.82 -6.65 -11.53
N ARG A 256 -5.53 -5.58 -10.78
CA ARG A 256 -4.28 -4.81 -10.91
C ARG A 256 -3.22 -5.20 -9.87
N ILE A 257 -3.56 -6.05 -8.89
CA ILE A 257 -2.63 -6.59 -7.87
C ILE A 257 -1.98 -7.90 -8.37
N VAL A 258 -2.69 -8.71 -9.15
CA VAL A 258 -2.17 -9.93 -9.83
C VAL A 258 -1.41 -9.53 -11.09
#